data_AF-A0A0K1EE54-F1
#
_entry.id   AF-A0A0K1EE54-F1
#
_cell.length_a   1.000
_cell.length_b   1.000
_cell.length_c   1.000
_cell.angle_alpha   90.00
_cell.angle_beta   90.00
_cell.angle_gamma   90.00
#
_symmetry.space_group_name_H-M   'P 1'
#
loop_
_entity.id
_entity.type
_entity.pdbx_description
1 polymer ?
#
loop_
_entity_poly.entity_id
_entity_poly.type
_entity_poly.pdbx_seq_one_letter_code
_entity_poly.pdbx_strand_id
1 'polypeptide(L)'
;MRTSNPYMARYAFLLPALAAAVGLTLSATSGCTGTIGGAPGEGGSGADNSSGSSSEGAGASSSIDLKGYFETNVEPLMMSGCDVCHKANGSSSYYFMAPAPDSGAIYDTVRNWNAFVIKDWERSRLLVHSTRGGPHTGTPIEDVEGLRDHLETWLKAESDAMEASVPDPAIPLVGPFAVRVAGAFNAVRFDTYLGDTYLGIGLTFTAAVNDANELVLENITVNTTTTLGVELSNPQVQVFQAGKGATIPANPYGGYSRTVLAGDSEPFEPSSVAIPNYTNGMQIGILFGSLKPSTDVGGTDCVEQALFESAALGQIQTNCATAACHGGNASTASVVMNLVNPQGDPEKTCRIIKARTDKVTPANSQIFRNSDPAGGANHPFNFNGDAAMFEQFRTAVLPWVEAEAAASP
;
A
#
# COMPACT_ATOMS: atom_id res chain seq x y z
N MET A 1 -52.47 26.42 -52.56
CA MET A 1 -51.88 27.55 -51.81
C MET A 1 -50.69 26.96 -51.05
N ARG A 2 -49.44 26.95 -51.56
CA ARG A 2 -48.46 28.07 -51.61
C ARG A 2 -48.56 28.89 -50.31
N THR A 3 -47.57 28.94 -49.44
CA THR A 3 -46.16 29.32 -49.71
C THR A 3 -45.16 28.68 -48.76
N SER A 4 -44.10 28.12 -49.34
CA SER A 4 -42.75 27.98 -48.78
C SER A 4 -42.10 29.34 -48.57
N ASN A 5 -41.17 29.46 -47.60
CA ASN A 5 -40.14 30.50 -47.63
C ASN A 5 -38.78 29.96 -47.13
N PRO A 6 -37.70 30.03 -47.95
CA PRO A 6 -36.35 29.56 -47.66
C PRO A 6 -35.39 30.74 -47.33
N TYR A 7 -34.07 30.50 -47.43
CA TYR A 7 -32.89 31.40 -47.35
C TYR A 7 -32.13 31.36 -46.00
N MET A 8 -30.98 30.66 -45.92
CA MET A 8 -29.62 31.01 -46.40
C MET A 8 -28.91 32.07 -45.54
N ALA A 9 -27.84 31.67 -44.85
CA ALA A 9 -26.58 32.43 -44.84
C ALA A 9 -25.42 31.52 -44.39
N ARG A 10 -24.60 31.14 -45.36
CA ARG A 10 -23.26 30.57 -45.17
C ARG A 10 -22.31 31.70 -44.75
N TYR A 11 -21.48 31.48 -43.75
CA TYR A 11 -20.21 32.21 -43.61
C TYR A 11 -19.07 31.21 -43.41
N ALA A 12 -18.45 30.87 -44.53
CA ALA A 12 -17.08 30.42 -44.58
C ALA A 12 -16.21 31.68 -44.73
N PHE A 13 -15.32 31.94 -43.78
CA PHE A 13 -14.17 32.83 -43.98
C PHE A 13 -12.91 32.06 -43.60
N LEU A 14 -12.26 31.56 -44.66
CA LEU A 14 -10.83 31.33 -44.72
C LEU A 14 -10.15 32.71 -44.84
N LEU A 15 -9.17 32.98 -43.98
CA LEU A 15 -8.00 33.76 -44.38
C LEU A 15 -6.80 33.45 -43.47
N PRO A 16 -5.64 33.09 -44.04
CA PRO A 16 -4.40 32.83 -43.33
C PRO A 16 -3.54 34.11 -43.24
N ALA A 17 -2.76 34.24 -42.17
CA ALA A 17 -1.49 34.98 -42.21
C ALA A 17 -0.61 34.64 -40.99
N LEU A 18 0.55 34.07 -41.32
CA LEU A 18 1.81 34.04 -40.57
C LEU A 18 2.13 35.38 -39.86
N ALA A 19 2.70 35.33 -38.66
CA ALA A 19 4.14 35.56 -38.46
C ALA A 19 4.57 35.54 -36.99
N ALA A 20 5.52 34.65 -36.72
CA ALA A 20 6.77 34.84 -35.98
C ALA A 20 6.80 35.36 -34.52
N ALA A 21 7.41 34.48 -33.70
CA ALA A 21 8.41 34.74 -32.66
C ALA A 21 7.96 35.35 -31.33
N VAL A 22 8.08 34.57 -30.25
CA VAL A 22 9.16 34.70 -29.27
C VAL A 22 9.35 33.33 -28.60
N GLY A 23 10.59 32.84 -28.61
CA GLY A 23 10.98 31.67 -27.82
C GLY A 23 10.97 32.02 -26.34
N LEU A 24 10.12 31.33 -25.59
CA LEU A 24 10.21 31.19 -24.14
C LEU A 24 10.45 29.71 -23.87
N THR A 25 11.72 29.34 -23.74
CA THR A 25 12.10 28.09 -23.08
C THR A 25 11.72 28.23 -21.62
N LEU A 26 10.49 27.84 -21.27
CA LEU A 26 10.21 27.44 -19.90
C LEU A 26 10.94 26.12 -19.67
N SER A 27 12.11 26.22 -19.04
CA SER A 27 12.71 25.09 -18.34
C SER A 27 11.71 24.64 -17.30
N ALA A 28 10.93 23.59 -17.59
CA ALA A 28 10.20 22.88 -16.57
C ALA A 28 11.25 22.32 -15.60
N THR A 29 11.29 22.88 -14.39
CA THR A 29 12.04 22.30 -13.29
C THR A 29 11.48 20.91 -13.02
N SER A 30 12.27 19.89 -13.31
CA SER A 30 12.08 18.53 -12.84
C SER A 30 11.96 18.54 -11.32
N GLY A 31 10.73 18.44 -10.82
CA GLY A 31 10.45 18.23 -9.40
C GLY A 31 10.85 16.82 -9.00
N CYS A 32 12.13 16.65 -8.69
CA CYS A 32 12.74 15.59 -7.87
C CYS A 32 14.20 16.02 -7.62
N THR A 33 14.42 17.12 -6.91
CA THR A 33 15.77 17.53 -6.51
C THR A 33 16.22 16.76 -5.28
N GLY A 34 16.93 15.66 -5.49
CA GLY A 34 17.82 15.04 -4.51
C GLY A 34 19.21 14.94 -5.13
N THR A 35 20.04 15.96 -4.91
CA THR A 35 21.40 16.04 -5.48
C THR A 35 22.32 15.07 -4.75
N ILE A 36 22.97 14.21 -5.53
CA ILE A 36 24.16 13.43 -5.19
C ILE A 36 25.31 14.40 -4.90
N GLY A 37 25.85 14.35 -3.68
CA GLY A 37 27.08 15.05 -3.29
C GLY A 37 27.93 14.12 -2.44
N GLY A 38 28.97 13.55 -3.05
CA GLY A 38 30.03 12.86 -2.32
C GLY A 38 31.11 13.83 -1.84
N ALA A 39 31.70 13.51 -0.70
CA ALA A 39 33.09 13.83 -0.37
C ALA A 39 33.63 12.74 0.58
N PRO A 40 34.90 12.32 0.43
CA PRO A 40 35.51 11.24 1.20
C PRO A 40 36.04 11.78 2.54
N GLY A 41 35.88 10.99 3.61
CA GLY A 41 36.43 11.29 4.93
C GLY A 41 37.01 10.02 5.55
N GLU A 42 38.33 10.03 5.70
CA GLU A 42 39.18 9.00 6.25
C GLU A 42 39.00 8.80 7.77
N GLY A 43 39.33 7.60 8.25
CA GLY A 43 40.14 7.40 9.46
C GLY A 43 39.41 7.34 10.80
N GLY A 44 39.56 6.21 11.51
CA GLY A 44 39.19 6.13 12.92
C GLY A 44 39.21 4.73 13.51
N SER A 45 40.38 4.11 13.60
CA SER A 45 40.62 2.93 14.42
C SER A 45 40.55 3.32 15.90
N GLY A 46 39.59 2.78 16.63
CA GLY A 46 39.47 2.95 18.08
C GLY A 46 39.08 1.63 18.71
N ALA A 47 40.08 0.85 19.12
CA ALA A 47 39.89 -0.23 20.07
C ALA A 47 39.64 0.39 21.45
N ASP A 48 38.61 -0.05 22.15
CA ASP A 48 38.65 -0.01 23.61
C ASP A 48 38.02 -1.24 24.23
N ASN A 49 38.80 -1.73 25.17
CA ASN A 49 38.71 -2.96 25.91
C ASN A 49 37.98 -2.62 27.21
N SER A 50 36.78 -3.16 27.46
CA SER A 50 36.19 -3.08 28.80
C SER A 50 35.64 -4.43 29.23
N SER A 51 36.44 -5.04 30.09
CA SER A 51 36.17 -6.19 30.91
C SER A 51 35.17 -5.88 32.02
N GLY A 52 34.20 -6.79 32.20
CA GLY A 52 33.73 -7.20 33.52
C GLY A 52 32.46 -6.51 34.04
N SER A 53 31.38 -7.27 34.13
CA SER A 53 30.90 -7.73 35.45
C SER A 53 29.72 -8.69 35.28
N SER A 54 29.92 -9.89 35.80
CA SER A 54 28.91 -10.90 36.10
C SER A 54 27.81 -10.34 37.01
N SER A 55 26.55 -10.60 36.65
CA SER A 55 25.41 -10.60 37.56
C SER A 55 24.32 -11.50 36.97
N GLU A 56 24.48 -12.81 37.17
CA GLU A 56 23.40 -13.79 37.04
C GLU A 56 22.41 -13.56 38.19
N GLY A 57 21.38 -12.75 37.92
CA GLY A 57 20.22 -12.56 38.77
C GLY A 57 18.99 -13.14 38.10
N ALA A 58 18.74 -14.44 38.29
CA ALA A 58 17.45 -15.04 38.01
C ALA A 58 16.46 -14.56 39.10
N GLY A 59 15.51 -13.69 38.75
CA GLY A 59 14.46 -13.31 39.70
C GLY A 59 13.61 -12.14 39.23
N ALA A 60 12.39 -12.45 38.81
CA ALA A 60 11.32 -11.53 38.40
C ALA A 60 11.63 -10.73 37.13
N SER A 61 11.10 -11.20 35.99
CA SER A 61 10.72 -10.28 34.92
C SER A 61 9.73 -9.28 35.52
N SER A 62 10.23 -8.11 35.95
CA SER A 62 9.37 -6.99 36.26
C SER A 62 8.71 -6.62 34.95
N SER A 63 7.46 -7.03 34.77
CA SER A 63 6.67 -6.65 33.61
C SER A 63 6.72 -5.14 33.51
N ILE A 64 7.35 -4.62 32.46
CA ILE A 64 7.34 -3.19 32.18
C ILE A 64 5.87 -2.78 32.07
N ASP A 65 5.46 -1.73 32.78
CA ASP A 65 4.19 -1.06 32.49
C ASP A 65 4.32 -0.47 31.08
N LEU A 66 3.82 -1.19 30.07
CA LEU A 66 4.04 -0.87 28.67
C LEU A 66 3.55 0.53 28.32
N LYS A 67 2.36 0.87 28.82
CA LYS A 67 1.75 2.19 28.63
C LYS A 67 2.55 3.25 29.38
N GLY A 68 2.82 3.04 30.67
CA GLY A 68 3.60 4.00 31.46
C GLY A 68 5.01 4.23 30.93
N TYR A 69 5.66 3.19 30.40
CA TYR A 69 6.97 3.28 29.77
C TYR A 69 6.92 4.10 28.48
N PHE A 70 5.92 3.85 27.62
CA PHE A 70 5.71 4.63 26.41
C PHE A 70 5.48 6.10 26.74
N GLU A 71 4.51 6.41 27.61
CA GLU A 71 4.12 7.79 27.95
C GLU A 71 5.28 8.56 28.61
N THR A 72 6.16 7.88 29.34
CA THR A 72 7.30 8.52 30.03
C THR A 72 8.53 8.67 29.15
N ASN A 73 8.86 7.66 28.33
CA ASN A 73 10.16 7.57 27.67
C ASN A 73 10.09 7.67 26.15
N VAL A 74 8.99 7.25 25.53
CA VAL A 74 8.84 7.21 24.07
C VAL A 74 8.07 8.43 23.58
N GLU A 75 6.90 8.69 24.15
CA GLU A 75 5.98 9.75 23.70
C GLU A 75 6.63 11.14 23.68
N PRO A 76 7.34 11.62 24.72
CA PRO A 76 7.95 12.95 24.69
C PRO A 76 8.97 13.11 23.57
N LEU A 77 9.74 12.05 23.28
CA LEU A 77 10.74 12.06 22.22
C LEU A 77 10.08 12.02 20.84
N MET A 78 9.06 11.18 20.65
CA MET A 78 8.25 11.19 19.43
C MET A 78 7.58 12.56 19.21
N MET A 79 7.06 13.20 20.26
CA MET A 79 6.49 14.54 20.16
C MET A 79 7.52 15.60 19.79
N SER A 80 8.80 15.43 20.16
CA SER A 80 9.86 16.37 19.79
C SER A 80 10.26 16.27 18.31
N GLY A 81 10.16 15.07 17.70
CA GLY A 81 10.64 14.81 16.35
C GLY A 81 9.56 14.62 15.28
N CYS A 82 8.35 14.20 15.69
CA CYS A 82 7.31 13.71 14.77
C CYS A 82 6.01 14.54 14.80
N ASP A 83 5.79 15.39 15.80
CA ASP A 83 4.49 16.03 16.03
C ASP A 83 4.07 16.96 14.88
N VAL A 84 5.00 17.73 14.32
CA VAL A 84 4.76 18.71 13.25
C VAL A 84 4.04 18.05 12.06
N CYS A 85 4.39 16.80 11.78
CA CYS A 85 3.84 16.04 10.66
C CYS A 85 2.65 15.18 11.10
N HIS A 86 2.76 14.45 12.21
CA HIS A 86 1.89 13.32 12.51
C HIS A 86 0.84 13.56 13.61
N LYS A 87 0.76 14.75 14.19
CA LYS A 87 -0.32 15.10 15.14
C LYS A 87 -1.62 15.41 14.42
N ALA A 88 -2.71 15.54 15.18
CA ALA A 88 -3.97 16.05 14.63
C ALA A 88 -3.74 17.40 13.92
N ASN A 89 -4.07 17.48 12.63
CA ASN A 89 -3.82 18.63 11.74
C ASN A 89 -2.33 18.92 11.45
N GLY A 90 -1.45 17.93 11.59
CA GLY A 90 -0.09 18.00 11.08
C GLY A 90 -0.05 18.03 9.55
N SER A 91 1.14 18.23 8.98
CA SER A 91 1.33 18.29 7.52
C SER A 91 1.18 16.94 6.82
N SER A 92 1.18 15.83 7.56
CA SER A 92 1.02 14.47 7.04
C SER A 92 -0.45 14.04 7.10
N SER A 93 -0.89 13.21 6.15
CA SER A 93 -2.20 12.54 6.24
C SER A 93 -2.22 11.38 7.25
N TYR A 94 -1.08 11.03 7.84
CA TYR A 94 -0.92 9.92 8.80
C TYR A 94 -0.85 10.43 10.23
N TYR A 95 -1.99 10.52 10.90
CA TYR A 95 -2.11 11.16 12.22
C TYR A 95 -1.86 10.21 13.40
N PHE A 96 -0.79 9.41 13.38
CA PHE A 96 -0.55 8.44 14.45
C PHE A 96 -0.16 9.07 15.80
N MET A 97 0.18 10.36 15.81
CA MET A 97 0.40 11.14 17.03
C MET A 97 -0.86 11.87 17.50
N ALA A 98 -2.01 11.65 16.86
CA ALA A 98 -3.28 12.15 17.37
C ALA A 98 -3.75 11.27 18.54
N PRO A 99 -4.23 11.86 19.64
CA PRO A 99 -4.91 11.13 20.70
C PRO A 99 -6.02 10.22 20.15
N ALA A 100 -6.10 8.98 20.64
CA ALA A 100 -7.19 8.09 20.26
C ALA A 100 -8.54 8.70 20.72
N PRO A 101 -9.61 8.65 19.90
CA PRO A 101 -10.89 9.29 20.24
C PRO A 101 -11.49 8.85 21.59
N ASP A 102 -11.32 7.58 21.95
CA ASP A 102 -11.97 7.00 23.12
C ASP A 102 -11.16 7.16 24.42
N SER A 103 -9.83 7.14 24.34
CA SER A 103 -8.96 7.23 25.51
C SER A 103 -8.28 8.58 25.70
N GLY A 104 -8.20 9.39 24.64
CA GLY A 104 -7.42 10.61 24.63
C GLY A 104 -5.90 10.39 24.73
N ALA A 105 -5.41 9.15 24.59
CA ALA A 105 -3.98 8.82 24.70
C ALA A 105 -3.33 8.58 23.33
N ILE A 106 -2.10 9.08 23.13
CA ILE A 106 -1.30 8.82 21.93
C ILE A 106 -0.84 7.36 21.90
N TYR A 107 -0.51 6.79 23.06
CA TYR A 107 -0.17 5.37 23.20
C TYR A 107 -1.14 4.45 22.46
N ASP A 108 -2.46 4.63 22.64
CA ASP A 108 -3.45 3.75 22.02
C ASP A 108 -3.49 3.92 20.50
N THR A 109 -3.26 5.13 19.97
CA THR A 109 -3.15 5.35 18.52
C THR A 109 -1.89 4.70 17.96
N VAL A 110 -0.72 4.94 18.58
CA VAL A 110 0.57 4.41 18.11
C VAL A 110 0.59 2.88 18.21
N ARG A 111 0.10 2.33 19.32
CA ARG A 111 0.04 0.88 19.56
C ARG A 111 -0.82 0.14 18.53
N ASN A 112 -1.96 0.72 18.18
CA ASN A 112 -2.88 0.12 17.20
C ASN A 112 -2.56 0.52 15.75
N TRP A 113 -1.53 1.35 15.53
CA TRP A 113 -1.16 1.79 14.20
C TRP A 113 -0.56 0.64 13.40
N ASN A 114 -0.89 0.61 12.10
CA ASN A 114 -0.54 -0.52 11.24
C ASN A 114 0.99 -0.76 11.20
N ALA A 115 1.37 -1.99 11.56
CA ALA A 115 2.74 -2.49 11.61
C ALA A 115 3.69 -1.74 12.57
N PHE A 116 3.19 -0.96 13.53
CA PHE A 116 4.03 -0.29 14.52
C PHE A 116 4.41 -1.25 15.65
N VAL A 117 3.42 -1.89 16.24
CA VAL A 117 3.65 -2.88 17.30
C VAL A 117 3.29 -4.24 16.74
N ILE A 118 4.30 -5.08 16.53
CA ILE A 118 4.17 -6.43 15.95
C ILE A 118 5.06 -7.42 16.71
N LYS A 119 4.80 -8.72 16.56
CA LYS A 119 5.56 -9.77 17.27
C LYS A 119 7.03 -9.78 16.86
N ASP A 120 7.33 -9.65 15.57
CA ASP A 120 8.70 -9.45 15.10
C ASP A 120 9.07 -7.96 15.22
N TRP A 121 9.34 -7.51 16.45
CA TRP A 121 9.47 -6.09 16.77
C TRP A 121 10.59 -5.40 15.98
N GLU A 122 11.64 -6.14 15.59
CA GLU A 122 12.75 -5.62 14.78
C GLU A 122 12.27 -5.18 13.39
N ARG A 123 11.18 -5.76 12.89
CA ARG A 123 10.52 -5.38 11.64
C ARG A 123 9.46 -4.29 11.81
N SER A 124 9.31 -3.74 13.01
CA SER A 124 8.39 -2.64 13.27
C SER A 124 8.60 -1.52 12.27
N ARG A 125 7.51 -1.03 11.69
CA ARG A 125 7.55 0.10 10.77
C ARG A 125 8.15 1.35 11.43
N LEU A 126 8.01 1.53 12.74
CA LEU A 126 8.68 2.62 13.47
C LEU A 126 10.20 2.51 13.38
N LEU A 127 10.75 1.29 13.46
CA LEU A 127 12.19 1.02 13.45
C LEU A 127 12.80 0.91 12.06
N VAL A 128 12.02 0.65 11.01
CA VAL A 128 12.56 0.43 9.65
C VAL A 128 12.17 1.51 8.64
N HIS A 129 11.07 2.24 8.86
CA HIS A 129 10.60 3.25 7.90
C HIS A 129 11.25 4.61 8.13
N SER A 130 11.32 5.03 9.40
CA SER A 130 11.76 6.37 9.81
C SER A 130 13.25 6.41 10.14
N THR A 131 14.08 5.65 9.42
CA THR A 131 15.53 5.57 9.65
C THR A 131 16.31 6.38 8.62
N ARG A 132 17.58 6.66 8.92
CA ARG A 132 18.48 7.28 7.95
C ARG A 132 18.64 6.41 6.70
N GLY A 133 18.28 6.97 5.54
CA GLY A 133 18.28 6.25 4.26
C GLY A 133 17.02 5.40 4.04
N GLY A 134 16.09 5.40 5.00
CA GLY A 134 14.76 4.84 4.84
C GLY A 134 13.89 5.69 3.91
N PRO A 135 12.69 5.18 3.56
CA PRO A 135 11.75 5.87 2.67
C PRO A 135 11.03 7.07 3.31
N HIS A 136 11.20 7.33 4.61
CA HIS A 136 10.63 8.48 5.29
C HIS A 136 11.45 9.75 5.02
N THR A 137 10.79 10.85 4.67
CA THR A 137 11.44 12.14 4.36
C THR A 137 11.52 13.10 5.54
N GLY A 138 10.90 12.77 6.68
CA GLY A 138 10.98 13.57 7.90
C GLY A 138 12.20 13.23 8.76
N THR A 139 12.23 13.76 9.99
CA THR A 139 13.31 13.51 10.95
C THR A 139 13.51 11.99 11.16
N PRO A 140 14.70 11.45 10.87
CA PRO A 140 15.05 10.07 11.21
C PRO A 140 14.99 9.85 12.72
N ILE A 141 14.57 8.66 13.16
CA ILE A 141 14.52 8.31 14.59
C ILE A 141 15.90 8.30 15.23
N GLU A 142 16.97 8.12 14.44
CA GLU A 142 18.35 8.21 14.92
C GLU A 142 18.80 9.65 15.19
N ASP A 143 18.09 10.64 14.66
CA ASP A 143 18.41 12.06 14.85
C ASP A 143 17.72 12.63 16.10
N VAL A 144 16.80 11.88 16.72
CA VAL A 144 16.18 12.22 18.02
C VAL A 144 16.89 11.44 19.11
N GLU A 145 17.66 12.15 19.94
CA GLU A 145 18.49 11.55 21.00
C GLU A 145 17.69 10.60 21.91
N GLY A 146 18.12 9.34 21.99
CA GLY A 146 17.50 8.30 22.81
C GLY A 146 16.20 7.68 22.27
N LEU A 147 15.59 8.24 21.21
CA LEU A 147 14.29 7.76 20.73
C LEU A 147 14.37 6.31 20.23
N ARG A 148 15.41 5.98 19.47
CA ARG A 148 15.59 4.61 18.94
C ARG A 148 15.70 3.58 20.06
N ASP A 149 16.58 3.80 21.03
CA ASP A 149 16.80 2.86 22.14
C ASP A 149 15.52 2.63 22.97
N HIS A 150 14.75 3.70 23.21
CA HIS A 150 13.47 3.61 23.91
C HIS A 150 12.39 2.92 23.08
N LEU A 151 12.34 3.15 21.76
CA LEU A 151 11.45 2.43 20.85
C LEU A 151 11.78 0.93 20.82
N GLU A 152 13.05 0.56 20.65
CA GLU A 152 13.47 -0.86 20.63
C GLU A 152 13.10 -1.54 21.95
N THR A 153 13.36 -0.89 23.10
CA THR A 153 12.99 -1.40 24.43
C THR A 153 11.47 -1.60 24.57
N TRP A 154 10.69 -0.57 24.21
CA TRP A 154 9.23 -0.61 24.32
C TRP A 154 8.61 -1.63 23.37
N LEU A 155 9.03 -1.64 22.10
CA LEU A 155 8.50 -2.54 21.08
C LEU A 155 8.84 -4.01 21.38
N LYS A 156 10.03 -4.27 21.90
CA LYS A 156 10.40 -5.60 22.40
C LYS A 156 9.48 -6.02 23.54
N ALA A 157 9.25 -5.14 24.52
CA ALA A 157 8.38 -5.44 25.65
C ALA A 157 6.90 -5.65 25.23
N GLU A 158 6.39 -4.82 24.32
CA GLU A 158 5.07 -5.01 23.72
C GLU A 158 4.99 -6.34 22.98
N SER A 159 6.00 -6.67 22.16
CA SER A 159 6.08 -7.96 21.46
C SER A 159 6.10 -9.13 22.44
N ASP A 160 6.93 -9.08 23.48
CA ASP A 160 7.01 -10.12 24.51
C ASP A 160 5.66 -10.30 25.23
N ALA A 161 4.95 -9.20 25.47
CA ALA A 161 3.65 -9.17 26.13
C ALA A 161 2.47 -9.54 25.21
N MET A 162 2.64 -9.50 23.89
CA MET A 162 1.69 -10.17 23.00
C MET A 162 1.70 -11.63 23.39
N GLU A 163 0.59 -12.10 23.98
CA GLU A 163 0.32 -13.53 24.04
C GLU A 163 0.65 -14.09 22.67
N ALA A 164 1.30 -15.25 22.62
CA ALA A 164 1.52 -15.94 21.37
C ALA A 164 0.13 -16.21 20.75
N SER A 165 -0.41 -15.24 20.02
CA SER A 165 -1.46 -15.42 19.05
C SER A 165 -0.78 -16.10 17.90
N VAL A 166 -0.45 -17.35 18.14
CA VAL A 166 -0.14 -18.27 17.09
C VAL A 166 -1.45 -19.04 17.01
N PRO A 167 -2.37 -18.68 16.08
CA PRO A 167 -2.90 -19.76 15.27
C PRO A 167 -1.67 -20.59 14.93
N ASP A 168 -1.58 -21.83 15.42
CA ASP A 168 -0.54 -22.83 15.12
C ASP A 168 0.24 -22.37 13.89
N PRO A 169 1.58 -22.19 13.89
CA PRO A 169 2.27 -21.55 12.77
C PRO A 169 2.04 -22.28 11.42
N ALA A 170 1.41 -23.45 11.45
CA ALA A 170 0.78 -24.12 10.32
C ALA A 170 -0.47 -23.43 9.70
N ILE A 171 -1.12 -22.49 10.38
CA ILE A 171 -2.37 -21.81 9.98
C ILE A 171 -2.02 -20.37 9.59
N PRO A 172 -1.89 -20.05 8.30
CA PRO A 172 -1.42 -18.76 7.85
C PRO A 172 -2.40 -17.64 8.18
N LEU A 173 -1.93 -16.58 8.84
CA LEU A 173 -2.71 -15.38 9.16
C LEU A 173 -2.09 -14.16 8.48
N VAL A 174 -2.88 -13.46 7.65
CA VAL A 174 -2.53 -12.14 7.12
C VAL A 174 -3.22 -11.10 7.99
N GLY A 175 -2.48 -10.53 8.94
CA GLY A 175 -2.98 -9.55 9.91
C GLY A 175 -2.37 -9.74 11.30
N PRO A 176 -2.78 -8.92 12.29
CA PRO A 176 -3.81 -7.90 12.18
C PRO A 176 -3.36 -6.63 11.43
N PHE A 177 -4.28 -5.97 10.75
CA PHE A 177 -4.06 -4.68 10.08
C PHE A 177 -5.23 -3.72 10.26
N ALA A 178 -4.92 -2.41 10.28
CA ALA A 178 -5.94 -1.36 10.29
C ALA A 178 -6.63 -1.23 8.93
N VAL A 179 -7.93 -0.94 8.94
CA VAL A 179 -8.74 -0.75 7.74
C VAL A 179 -9.06 0.72 7.54
N ARG A 180 -8.82 1.22 6.33
CA ARG A 180 -9.28 2.55 5.91
C ARG A 180 -10.75 2.45 5.51
N VAL A 181 -11.60 3.18 6.21
CA VAL A 181 -13.07 3.19 6.01
C VAL A 181 -13.50 4.32 5.07
N ALA A 182 -14.81 4.57 4.96
CA ALA A 182 -15.43 5.60 4.10
C ALA A 182 -15.30 5.34 2.59
N GLY A 183 -15.44 4.08 2.18
CA GLY A 183 -15.31 3.64 0.79
C GLY A 183 -13.86 3.60 0.30
N ALA A 184 -12.89 3.73 1.21
CA ALA A 184 -11.49 3.82 0.84
C ALA A 184 -10.95 2.48 0.32
N PHE A 185 -10.02 2.58 -0.64
CA PHE A 185 -9.23 1.46 -1.12
C PHE A 185 -8.18 1.05 -0.07
N ASN A 186 -8.08 -0.27 0.13
CA ASN A 186 -7.14 -0.93 1.03
C ASN A 186 -6.31 -1.95 0.23
N ALA A 187 -5.02 -2.04 0.56
CA ALA A 187 -4.10 -3.04 0.03
C ALA A 187 -3.26 -3.62 1.17
N VAL A 188 -3.22 -4.94 1.29
CA VAL A 188 -2.54 -5.67 2.37
C VAL A 188 -1.59 -6.68 1.76
N ARG A 189 -0.32 -6.62 2.15
CA ARG A 189 0.73 -7.51 1.65
C ARG A 189 0.88 -8.75 2.52
N PHE A 190 1.05 -9.90 1.91
CA PHE A 190 1.18 -11.18 2.62
C PHE A 190 2.55 -11.30 3.26
N ASP A 191 3.60 -10.88 2.57
CA ASP A 191 4.99 -10.95 3.04
C ASP A 191 5.27 -10.17 4.33
N THR A 192 4.43 -9.17 4.64
CA THR A 192 4.49 -8.42 5.89
C THR A 192 4.18 -9.29 7.10
N TYR A 193 3.34 -10.33 6.93
CA TYR A 193 2.89 -11.21 8.01
C TYR A 193 3.47 -12.62 7.89
N LEU A 194 3.76 -13.06 6.66
CA LEU A 194 4.10 -14.45 6.34
C LEU A 194 5.54 -14.64 5.83
N GLY A 195 6.30 -13.55 5.71
CA GLY A 195 7.70 -13.57 5.28
C GLY A 195 7.90 -13.55 3.75
N ASP A 196 9.17 -13.54 3.36
CA ASP A 196 9.59 -13.22 1.99
C ASP A 196 9.15 -14.24 0.92
N THR A 197 8.72 -15.43 1.34
CA THR A 197 8.14 -16.45 0.44
C THR A 197 6.83 -16.00 -0.21
N TYR A 198 6.21 -14.92 0.28
CA TYR A 198 4.99 -14.32 -0.26
C TYR A 198 5.22 -12.92 -0.85
N LEU A 199 6.48 -12.55 -1.14
CA LEU A 199 6.83 -11.21 -1.59
C LEU A 199 5.99 -10.77 -2.79
N GLY A 200 5.27 -9.66 -2.64
CA GLY A 200 4.46 -9.05 -3.69
C GLY A 200 3.05 -9.65 -3.86
N ILE A 201 2.71 -10.73 -3.16
CA ILE A 201 1.33 -11.23 -3.07
C ILE A 201 0.57 -10.37 -2.07
N GLY A 202 -0.69 -10.05 -2.38
CA GLY A 202 -1.52 -9.27 -1.46
C GLY A 202 -3.01 -9.34 -1.72
N LEU A 203 -3.77 -8.79 -0.78
CA LEU A 203 -5.21 -8.57 -0.86
C LEU A 203 -5.51 -7.11 -1.15
N THR A 204 -6.54 -6.85 -1.94
CA THR A 204 -7.10 -5.52 -2.17
C THR A 204 -8.60 -5.54 -1.95
N PHE A 205 -9.16 -4.44 -1.43
CA PHE A 205 -10.60 -4.30 -1.22
C PHE A 205 -10.97 -2.83 -0.98
N THR A 206 -12.25 -2.49 -1.12
CA THR A 206 -12.82 -1.23 -0.62
C THR A 206 -13.53 -1.49 0.70
N ALA A 207 -13.55 -0.50 1.60
CA ALA A 207 -14.21 -0.67 2.90
C ALA A 207 -15.00 0.56 3.35
N ALA A 208 -16.20 0.33 3.87
CA ALA A 208 -17.08 1.37 4.42
C ALA A 208 -17.78 0.85 5.69
N VAL A 209 -18.18 1.76 6.58
CA VAL A 209 -19.06 1.43 7.71
C VAL A 209 -20.47 1.78 7.30
N ASN A 210 -21.40 0.82 7.40
CA ASN A 210 -22.81 1.04 7.06
C ASN A 210 -23.60 1.62 8.25
N ASP A 211 -24.89 1.92 8.04
CA ASP A 211 -25.78 2.48 9.07
C ASP A 211 -26.01 1.55 10.28
N ALA A 212 -25.65 0.27 10.16
CA ALA A 212 -25.72 -0.73 11.23
C ALA A 212 -24.40 -0.89 12.02
N ASN A 213 -23.42 0.01 11.80
CA ASN A 213 -22.06 -0.08 12.36
C ASN A 213 -21.35 -1.40 12.00
N GLU A 214 -21.61 -1.92 10.81
CA GLU A 214 -20.86 -3.04 10.26
C GLU A 214 -19.77 -2.52 9.32
N LEU A 215 -18.56 -3.05 9.44
CA LEU A 215 -17.52 -2.82 8.45
C LEU A 215 -17.80 -3.72 7.25
N VAL A 216 -18.21 -3.11 6.16
CA VAL A 216 -18.45 -3.78 4.88
C VAL A 216 -17.15 -3.71 4.07
N LEU A 217 -16.62 -4.88 3.75
CA LEU A 217 -15.54 -5.04 2.77
C LEU A 217 -16.17 -5.41 1.43
N GLU A 218 -15.70 -4.82 0.34
CA GLU A 218 -16.18 -5.09 -1.01
C GLU A 218 -15.00 -5.28 -1.95
N ASN A 219 -15.23 -6.02 -3.04
CA ASN A 219 -14.24 -6.30 -4.08
C ASN A 219 -12.95 -6.87 -3.50
N ILE A 220 -13.07 -7.82 -2.57
CA ILE A 220 -11.91 -8.50 -1.98
C ILE A 220 -11.26 -9.35 -3.06
N THR A 221 -10.03 -9.00 -3.45
CA THR A 221 -9.28 -9.66 -4.52
C THR A 221 -7.89 -10.02 -4.04
N VAL A 222 -7.48 -11.26 -4.30
CA VAL A 222 -6.08 -11.68 -4.16
C VAL A 222 -5.35 -11.33 -5.44
N ASN A 223 -4.20 -10.68 -5.30
CA ASN A 223 -3.33 -10.26 -6.39
C ASN A 223 -2.00 -10.99 -6.23
N THR A 224 -1.52 -11.65 -7.29
CA THR A 224 -0.24 -12.37 -7.29
C THR A 224 0.84 -11.58 -8.03
N THR A 225 2.07 -12.12 -8.08
CA THR A 225 3.15 -11.53 -8.89
C THR A 225 3.30 -12.31 -10.19
N THR A 226 4.04 -11.78 -11.16
CA THR A 226 4.32 -12.49 -12.44
C THR A 226 4.98 -13.84 -12.32
N THR A 227 5.67 -14.10 -11.20
CA THR A 227 6.47 -15.31 -11.02
C THR A 227 6.02 -16.13 -9.83
N LEU A 228 5.02 -15.65 -9.09
CA LEU A 228 4.57 -16.25 -7.84
C LEU A 228 3.07 -16.06 -7.67
N GLY A 229 2.34 -17.15 -7.81
CA GLY A 229 0.93 -17.33 -7.46
C GLY A 229 0.74 -17.79 -6.01
N VAL A 230 -0.49 -18.12 -5.65
CA VAL A 230 -0.86 -18.65 -4.33
C VAL A 230 -1.99 -19.67 -4.43
N GLU A 231 -1.82 -20.80 -3.76
CA GLU A 231 -2.90 -21.71 -3.40
C GLU A 231 -3.43 -21.31 -2.03
N LEU A 232 -4.73 -21.06 -1.93
CA LEU A 232 -5.36 -20.61 -0.72
C LEU A 232 -6.66 -21.36 -0.45
N SER A 233 -6.96 -21.63 0.81
CA SER A 233 -8.20 -22.29 1.20
C SER A 233 -8.74 -21.81 2.53
N ASN A 234 -10.06 -21.87 2.67
CA ASN A 234 -10.86 -21.53 3.83
C ASN A 234 -10.41 -20.22 4.50
N PRO A 235 -10.39 -19.07 3.77
CA PRO A 235 -10.13 -17.79 4.39
C PRO A 235 -11.21 -17.49 5.42
N GLN A 236 -10.84 -16.86 6.53
CA GLN A 236 -11.75 -16.50 7.61
C GLN A 236 -11.37 -15.10 8.07
N VAL A 237 -12.35 -14.21 8.10
CA VAL A 237 -12.14 -12.86 8.62
C VAL A 237 -12.08 -12.93 10.15
N GLN A 238 -11.02 -12.38 10.72
CA GLN A 238 -10.87 -12.16 12.14
C GLN A 238 -10.93 -10.67 12.46
N VAL A 239 -11.57 -10.32 13.57
CA VAL A 239 -11.54 -8.98 14.14
C VAL A 239 -10.63 -9.01 15.37
N PHE A 240 -9.77 -8.01 15.49
CA PHE A 240 -8.83 -7.89 16.59
C PHE A 240 -9.20 -6.71 17.46
N GLN A 241 -9.46 -6.99 18.73
CA GLN A 241 -9.69 -5.97 19.76
C GLN A 241 -8.63 -6.12 20.84
N ALA A 242 -7.85 -5.05 21.08
CA ALA A 242 -6.73 -5.06 22.02
C ALA A 242 -5.74 -6.22 21.78
N GLY A 243 -5.49 -6.56 20.51
CA GLY A 243 -4.60 -7.65 20.11
C GLY A 243 -5.21 -9.06 20.17
N LYS A 244 -6.46 -9.21 20.63
CA LYS A 244 -7.16 -10.50 20.67
C LYS A 244 -8.01 -10.68 19.42
N GLY A 245 -7.65 -11.67 18.59
CA GLY A 245 -8.36 -12.04 17.37
C GLY A 245 -9.56 -12.95 17.64
N ALA A 246 -10.70 -12.67 17.01
CA ALA A 246 -11.87 -13.54 16.99
C ALA A 246 -12.41 -13.66 15.57
N THR A 247 -12.64 -14.89 15.10
CA THR A 247 -13.28 -15.15 13.80
C THR A 247 -14.72 -14.68 13.82
N ILE A 248 -15.16 -13.99 12.76
CA ILE A 248 -16.57 -13.57 12.65
C ILE A 248 -17.49 -14.80 12.55
N PRO A 249 -18.69 -14.79 13.14
CA PRO A 249 -19.56 -15.98 13.19
C PRO A 249 -19.97 -16.52 11.82
N ALA A 250 -20.08 -15.66 10.81
CA ALA A 250 -20.70 -15.97 9.53
C ALA A 250 -19.81 -16.77 8.55
N ASN A 251 -18.51 -16.99 8.85
CA ASN A 251 -17.49 -17.55 7.94
C ASN A 251 -17.90 -17.53 6.44
N PRO A 252 -18.00 -16.33 5.82
CA PRO A 252 -18.60 -16.19 4.49
C PRO A 252 -17.83 -16.92 3.39
N TYR A 253 -16.57 -17.26 3.66
CA TYR A 253 -15.69 -17.98 2.74
C TYR A 253 -15.48 -19.45 3.14
N GLY A 254 -16.37 -20.00 3.96
CA GLY A 254 -16.33 -21.41 4.32
C GLY A 254 -16.31 -22.29 3.07
N GLY A 255 -15.23 -23.07 2.92
CA GLY A 255 -15.04 -23.95 1.77
C GLY A 255 -14.50 -23.27 0.50
N TYR A 256 -14.23 -21.96 0.53
CA TYR A 256 -13.53 -21.29 -0.56
C TYR A 256 -12.12 -21.88 -0.70
N SER A 257 -11.76 -22.33 -1.89
CA SER A 257 -10.43 -22.85 -2.21
C SER A 257 -10.09 -22.50 -3.65
N ARG A 258 -8.93 -21.88 -3.87
CA ARG A 258 -8.49 -21.43 -5.19
C ARG A 258 -6.98 -21.49 -5.31
N THR A 259 -6.54 -21.77 -6.53
CA THR A 259 -5.17 -21.48 -6.98
C THR A 259 -5.24 -20.21 -7.80
N VAL A 260 -4.65 -19.13 -7.30
CA VAL A 260 -4.44 -17.90 -8.07
C VAL A 260 -3.05 -18.01 -8.66
N LEU A 261 -2.96 -18.18 -9.97
CA LEU A 261 -1.69 -18.45 -10.62
C LEU A 261 -0.82 -17.19 -10.68
N ALA A 262 0.47 -17.33 -11.00
CA ALA A 262 1.36 -16.18 -11.12
C ALA A 262 0.93 -15.26 -12.27
N GLY A 263 0.78 -13.97 -11.99
CA GLY A 263 0.34 -12.92 -12.91
C GLY A 263 -1.16 -12.70 -12.93
N ASP A 264 -1.92 -13.47 -12.15
CA ASP A 264 -3.38 -13.37 -12.05
C ASP A 264 -3.85 -12.61 -10.80
N SER A 265 -5.14 -12.32 -10.82
CA SER A 265 -5.88 -11.82 -9.66
C SER A 265 -7.23 -12.50 -9.61
N GLU A 266 -7.67 -12.90 -8.41
CA GLU A 266 -8.94 -13.61 -8.23
C GLU A 266 -9.77 -12.95 -7.12
N PRO A 267 -11.04 -12.58 -7.38
CA PRO A 267 -11.93 -12.12 -6.34
C PRO A 267 -12.32 -13.27 -5.40
N PHE A 268 -12.46 -12.96 -4.11
CA PHE A 268 -13.14 -13.86 -3.19
C PHE A 268 -14.61 -14.00 -3.58
N GLU A 269 -15.18 -15.17 -3.29
CA GLU A 269 -16.60 -15.43 -3.46
C GLU A 269 -17.19 -15.83 -2.11
N PRO A 270 -18.10 -15.02 -1.52
CA PRO A 270 -18.66 -13.77 -2.05
C PRO A 270 -17.68 -12.58 -2.04
N SER A 271 -17.71 -11.71 -3.06
CA SER A 271 -16.77 -10.57 -3.14
C SER A 271 -16.97 -9.48 -2.08
N SER A 272 -17.98 -9.62 -1.22
CA SER A 272 -18.26 -8.74 -0.09
C SER A 272 -18.50 -9.51 1.20
N VAL A 273 -18.11 -8.91 2.33
CA VAL A 273 -18.39 -9.38 3.70
C VAL A 273 -18.74 -8.21 4.60
N ALA A 274 -19.79 -8.36 5.40
CA ALA A 274 -20.12 -7.46 6.50
C ALA A 274 -19.55 -8.03 7.81
N ILE A 275 -18.80 -7.20 8.53
CA ILE A 275 -18.18 -7.51 9.81
C ILE A 275 -18.98 -6.80 10.90
N PRO A 276 -19.77 -7.53 11.71
CA PRO A 276 -20.65 -6.91 12.70
C PRO A 276 -19.86 -6.33 13.88
N ASN A 277 -20.47 -5.35 14.56
CA ASN A 277 -19.92 -4.71 15.76
C ASN A 277 -18.54 -4.08 15.56
N TYR A 278 -18.27 -3.54 14.36
CA TYR A 278 -17.02 -2.86 14.11
C TYR A 278 -17.01 -1.52 14.84
N THR A 279 -15.99 -1.29 15.66
CA THR A 279 -15.70 0.04 16.22
C THR A 279 -14.47 0.62 15.53
N ASN A 280 -14.47 1.94 15.31
CA ASN A 280 -13.34 2.61 14.69
C ASN A 280 -12.04 2.28 15.43
N GLY A 281 -10.98 1.96 14.69
CA GLY A 281 -9.70 1.52 15.25
C GLY A 281 -9.56 0.02 15.49
N MET A 282 -10.64 -0.78 15.36
CA MET A 282 -10.48 -2.23 15.29
C MET A 282 -9.63 -2.63 14.08
N GLN A 283 -8.74 -3.58 14.30
CA GLN A 283 -7.96 -4.21 13.23
C GLN A 283 -8.68 -5.46 12.75
N ILE A 284 -8.40 -5.88 11.51
CA ILE A 284 -8.88 -7.15 10.98
C ILE A 284 -7.70 -8.00 10.49
N GLY A 285 -7.93 -9.28 10.29
CA GLY A 285 -7.00 -10.18 9.61
C GLY A 285 -7.74 -11.26 8.85
N ILE A 286 -7.06 -11.92 7.92
CA ILE A 286 -7.58 -13.05 7.17
C ILE A 286 -6.78 -14.29 7.56
N LEU A 287 -7.43 -15.20 8.29
CA LEU A 287 -6.89 -16.51 8.64
C LEU A 287 -7.19 -17.48 7.51
N PHE A 288 -6.19 -18.19 6.99
CA PHE A 288 -6.36 -19.19 5.96
C PHE A 288 -6.25 -20.59 6.55
N GLY A 289 -7.12 -21.51 6.13
CA GLY A 289 -6.96 -22.93 6.44
C GLY A 289 -5.69 -23.53 5.80
N SER A 290 -5.33 -23.05 4.62
CA SER A 290 -4.02 -23.28 3.99
C SER A 290 -3.70 -22.11 3.10
N LEU A 291 -2.42 -21.72 3.07
CA LEU A 291 -1.86 -20.76 2.13
C LEU A 291 -0.48 -21.27 1.72
N LYS A 292 -0.24 -21.40 0.41
CA LYS A 292 1.02 -21.89 -0.13
C LYS A 292 1.38 -21.08 -1.37
N PRO A 293 2.63 -20.61 -1.50
CA PRO A 293 3.07 -20.02 -2.75
C PRO A 293 2.99 -21.06 -3.86
N SER A 294 2.57 -20.64 -5.05
CA SER A 294 2.59 -21.47 -6.24
C SER A 294 3.50 -20.83 -7.28
N THR A 295 4.35 -21.63 -7.91
CA THR A 295 5.15 -21.21 -9.08
C THR A 295 4.42 -21.50 -10.38
N ASP A 296 3.21 -22.06 -10.31
CA ASP A 296 2.40 -22.30 -11.49
C ASP A 296 2.05 -20.94 -12.09
N VAL A 297 2.41 -20.78 -13.35
CA VAL A 297 2.14 -19.57 -14.10
C VAL A 297 0.69 -19.59 -14.57
N GLY A 298 0.03 -18.45 -14.41
CA GLY A 298 -1.29 -18.20 -15.01
C GLY A 298 -1.19 -18.42 -16.50
N GLY A 299 -2.30 -18.82 -17.12
CA GLY A 299 -2.37 -19.02 -18.55
C GLY A 299 -1.57 -17.91 -19.24
N THR A 300 -0.64 -18.33 -20.10
CA THR A 300 -0.01 -17.45 -21.06
C THR A 300 -1.15 -16.68 -21.71
N ASP A 301 -1.21 -15.39 -21.42
CA ASP A 301 -1.20 -14.34 -22.42
C ASP A 301 -2.01 -13.17 -21.87
N CYS A 302 -1.35 -12.02 -21.84
CA CYS A 302 -2.07 -10.80 -22.16
C CYS A 302 -2.81 -11.06 -23.47
N VAL A 303 -4.10 -11.39 -23.40
CA VAL A 303 -4.83 -11.88 -24.58
C VAL A 303 -4.83 -10.79 -25.65
N GLU A 304 -4.85 -9.53 -25.20
CA GLU A 304 -4.79 -8.35 -26.03
C GLU A 304 -3.38 -7.74 -26.06
N GLN A 305 -2.33 -8.58 -26.13
CA GLN A 305 -0.92 -8.15 -26.15
C GLN A 305 -0.63 -7.10 -27.24
N ALA A 306 -1.17 -7.29 -28.45
CA ALA A 306 -0.95 -6.34 -29.54
C ALA A 306 -1.57 -4.96 -29.23
N LEU A 307 -2.73 -4.93 -28.58
CA LEU A 307 -3.38 -3.68 -28.17
C LEU A 307 -2.66 -3.06 -26.96
N PHE A 308 -2.17 -3.88 -26.03
CA PHE A 308 -1.32 -3.42 -24.94
C PHE A 308 -0.08 -2.70 -25.47
N GLU A 309 0.68 -3.35 -26.37
CA GLU A 309 1.91 -2.78 -26.92
C GLU A 309 1.68 -1.49 -27.70
N SER A 310 0.60 -1.44 -28.50
CA SER A 310 0.32 -0.30 -29.38
C SER A 310 -0.35 0.89 -28.67
N ALA A 311 -1.17 0.65 -27.64
CA ALA A 311 -1.96 1.70 -26.98
C ALA A 311 -1.54 1.98 -25.54
N ALA A 312 -1.27 0.95 -24.74
CA ALA A 312 -1.09 1.10 -23.29
C ALA A 312 0.39 1.20 -22.88
N LEU A 313 1.28 0.41 -23.48
CA LEU A 313 2.67 0.24 -23.04
C LEU A 313 3.43 1.57 -22.96
N GLY A 314 3.29 2.43 -23.97
CA GLY A 314 3.92 3.75 -23.96
C GLY A 314 3.45 4.61 -22.77
N GLN A 315 2.15 4.58 -22.48
CA GLN A 315 1.58 5.33 -21.36
C GLN A 315 1.98 4.76 -20.00
N ILE A 316 2.02 3.43 -19.87
CA ILE A 316 2.53 2.75 -18.66
C ILE A 316 4.01 3.09 -18.45
N GLN A 317 4.81 3.13 -19.51
CA GLN A 317 6.22 3.46 -19.42
C GLN A 317 6.44 4.91 -18.97
N THR A 318 5.73 5.86 -19.60
CA THR A 318 5.88 7.28 -19.30
C THR A 318 5.42 7.64 -17.90
N ASN A 319 4.33 7.05 -17.41
CA ASN A 319 3.68 7.49 -16.18
C ASN A 319 3.93 6.58 -14.98
N CYS A 320 4.07 5.26 -15.19
CA CYS A 320 4.13 4.28 -14.10
C CYS A 320 5.52 3.65 -13.95
N ALA A 321 6.20 3.33 -15.05
CA ALA A 321 7.49 2.63 -15.05
C ALA A 321 8.70 3.56 -14.95
N THR A 322 8.53 4.76 -14.38
CA THR A 322 9.65 5.68 -14.13
C THR A 322 10.52 5.16 -13.00
N ALA A 323 11.80 5.54 -12.98
CA ALA A 323 12.72 5.14 -11.92
C ALA A 323 12.21 5.49 -10.51
N ALA A 324 11.53 6.64 -10.37
CA ALA A 324 10.93 7.09 -9.11
C ALA A 324 9.66 6.32 -8.69
N CYS A 325 9.04 5.59 -9.63
CA CYS A 325 7.83 4.81 -9.41
C CYS A 325 8.17 3.31 -9.54
N HIS A 326 7.56 2.60 -10.48
CA HIS A 326 7.67 1.15 -10.60
C HIS A 326 8.84 0.69 -11.49
N GLY A 327 9.71 1.60 -11.93
CA GLY A 327 10.82 1.33 -12.85
C GLY A 327 12.12 0.87 -12.20
N GLY A 328 12.15 0.59 -10.89
CA GLY A 328 13.26 -0.12 -10.24
C GLY A 328 13.96 0.56 -9.06
N ASN A 329 13.94 1.89 -8.94
CA ASN A 329 14.68 2.56 -7.85
C ASN A 329 13.86 2.77 -6.57
N ALA A 330 12.53 2.73 -6.64
CA ALA A 330 11.68 2.77 -5.45
C ALA A 330 11.35 1.35 -4.98
N SER A 331 12.12 0.85 -4.01
CA SER A 331 11.96 -0.52 -3.48
C SER A 331 10.54 -0.82 -3.00
N THR A 332 9.85 0.14 -2.38
CA THR A 332 8.46 0.01 -1.95
C THR A 332 7.49 -0.14 -3.12
N ALA A 333 7.71 0.59 -4.22
CA ALA A 333 6.87 0.55 -5.41
C ALA A 333 7.12 -0.72 -6.23
N SER A 334 8.38 -1.08 -6.46
CA SER A 334 8.80 -2.27 -7.22
C SER A 334 8.29 -3.56 -6.59
N VAL A 335 8.10 -3.60 -5.27
CA VAL A 335 7.57 -4.80 -4.61
C VAL A 335 6.06 -4.95 -4.80
N VAL A 336 5.32 -3.85 -4.92
CA VAL A 336 3.87 -3.90 -5.24
C VAL A 336 3.65 -4.20 -6.71
N MET A 337 4.48 -3.60 -7.57
CA MET A 337 4.40 -3.71 -9.02
C MET A 337 5.78 -3.39 -9.60
N ASN A 338 6.41 -4.35 -10.30
CA ASN A 338 7.75 -4.18 -10.87
C ASN A 338 7.69 -4.01 -12.39
N LEU A 339 7.78 -2.76 -12.84
CA LEU A 339 7.78 -2.40 -14.26
C LEU A 339 9.20 -2.08 -14.76
N VAL A 340 10.24 -2.73 -14.23
CA VAL A 340 11.61 -2.58 -14.75
C VAL A 340 11.66 -3.05 -16.20
N ASN A 341 12.16 -2.17 -17.08
CA ASN A 341 12.37 -2.42 -18.51
C ASN A 341 11.11 -2.93 -19.25
N PRO A 342 10.01 -2.14 -19.27
CA PRO A 342 8.75 -2.62 -19.79
C PRO A 342 8.77 -2.87 -21.31
N GLN A 343 9.68 -2.21 -22.05
CA GLN A 343 9.90 -2.44 -23.48
C GLN A 343 10.68 -3.72 -23.78
N GLY A 344 11.54 -4.16 -22.86
CA GLY A 344 12.33 -5.38 -23.05
C GLY A 344 11.53 -6.66 -22.81
N ASP A 345 10.42 -6.55 -22.09
CA ASP A 345 9.50 -7.65 -21.81
C ASP A 345 8.06 -7.11 -21.73
N PRO A 346 7.46 -6.73 -22.88
CA PRO A 346 6.12 -6.15 -22.91
C PRO A 346 5.07 -7.17 -22.48
N GLU A 347 5.30 -8.46 -22.70
CA GLU A 347 4.39 -9.54 -22.31
C GLU A 347 4.30 -9.67 -20.78
N LYS A 348 5.46 -9.67 -20.10
CA LYS A 348 5.50 -9.60 -18.64
C LYS A 348 4.86 -8.33 -18.11
N THR A 349 5.17 -7.19 -18.73
CA THR A 349 4.58 -5.90 -18.32
C THR A 349 3.06 -5.94 -18.43
N CYS A 350 2.53 -6.49 -19.52
CA CYS A 350 1.09 -6.63 -19.66
C CYS A 350 0.50 -7.50 -18.56
N ARG A 351 1.07 -8.68 -18.26
CA ARG A 351 0.60 -9.54 -17.16
C ARG A 351 0.55 -8.79 -15.82
N ILE A 352 1.59 -8.00 -15.52
CA ILE A 352 1.64 -7.20 -14.29
C ILE A 352 0.49 -6.21 -14.21
N ILE A 353 0.25 -5.47 -15.28
CA ILE A 353 -0.82 -4.45 -15.31
C ILE A 353 -2.20 -5.13 -15.32
N LYS A 354 -2.36 -6.24 -16.06
CA LYS A 354 -3.59 -7.03 -16.14
C LYS A 354 -4.04 -7.49 -14.75
N ALA A 355 -3.14 -7.93 -13.89
CA ALA A 355 -3.45 -8.30 -12.50
C ALA A 355 -4.04 -7.14 -11.66
N ARG A 356 -4.01 -5.90 -12.17
CA ARG A 356 -4.55 -4.68 -11.53
C ARG A 356 -5.79 -4.15 -12.24
N THR A 357 -6.33 -4.91 -13.18
CA THR A 357 -7.55 -4.56 -13.91
C THR A 357 -8.78 -5.15 -13.25
N ASP A 358 -9.87 -4.38 -13.24
CA ASP A 358 -11.19 -4.84 -12.84
C ASP A 358 -11.90 -5.38 -14.09
N LYS A 359 -12.04 -6.71 -14.18
CA LYS A 359 -12.65 -7.37 -15.35
C LYS A 359 -14.16 -7.13 -15.44
N VAL A 360 -14.82 -6.79 -14.34
CA VAL A 360 -16.27 -6.53 -14.31
C VAL A 360 -16.54 -5.07 -14.69
N THR A 361 -15.74 -4.15 -14.15
CA THR A 361 -15.85 -2.72 -14.39
C THR A 361 -14.49 -2.14 -14.82
N PRO A 362 -14.07 -2.28 -16.09
CA PRO A 362 -12.76 -1.84 -16.58
C PRO A 362 -12.32 -0.43 -16.16
N ALA A 363 -13.24 0.54 -16.19
CA ALA A 363 -12.98 1.92 -15.78
C ALA A 363 -12.67 2.08 -14.28
N ASN A 364 -13.04 1.09 -13.46
CA ASN A 364 -12.81 1.02 -12.02
C ASN A 364 -11.52 0.26 -11.66
N SER A 365 -10.70 -0.13 -12.64
CA SER A 365 -9.42 -0.80 -12.43
C SER A 365 -8.51 -0.02 -11.46
N GLN A 366 -7.68 -0.75 -10.70
CA GLN A 366 -6.79 -0.16 -9.69
C GLN A 366 -5.86 0.89 -10.31
N ILE A 367 -5.39 0.65 -11.53
CA ILE A 367 -4.50 1.58 -12.25
C ILE A 367 -5.14 2.96 -12.48
N PHE A 368 -6.46 3.03 -12.64
CA PHE A 368 -7.18 4.29 -12.80
C PHE A 368 -7.50 4.91 -11.45
N ARG A 369 -8.07 4.14 -10.51
CA ARG A 369 -8.42 4.65 -9.18
C ARG A 369 -7.22 5.19 -8.41
N ASN A 370 -6.09 4.50 -8.48
CA ASN A 370 -4.90 4.89 -7.72
C ASN A 370 -4.22 6.12 -8.32
N SER A 371 -4.38 6.37 -9.61
CA SER A 371 -3.72 7.50 -10.29
C SER A 371 -4.64 8.70 -10.49
N ASP A 372 -5.94 8.57 -10.25
CA ASP A 372 -6.92 9.65 -10.36
C ASP A 372 -6.60 10.80 -9.37
N PRO A 373 -6.32 12.03 -9.86
CA PRO A 373 -6.17 13.23 -9.04
C PRO A 373 -7.31 13.48 -8.04
N ALA A 374 -8.53 13.07 -8.38
CA ALA A 374 -9.73 13.25 -7.57
C ALA A 374 -10.10 12.02 -6.73
N GLY A 375 -9.47 10.86 -6.99
CA GLY A 375 -9.92 9.55 -6.50
C GLY A 375 -9.70 9.29 -5.00
N GLY A 376 -9.07 10.21 -4.26
CA GLY A 376 -8.80 10.06 -2.82
C GLY A 376 -7.91 8.85 -2.47
N ALA A 377 -7.38 8.15 -3.47
CA ALA A 377 -6.47 7.04 -3.29
C ALA A 377 -5.16 7.56 -2.68
N ASN A 378 -4.61 6.80 -1.73
CA ASN A 378 -3.39 7.18 -1.02
C ASN A 378 -2.13 6.73 -1.79
N HIS A 379 -2.17 6.88 -3.11
CA HIS A 379 -1.05 6.59 -3.98
C HIS A 379 -0.18 7.85 -4.09
N PRO A 380 1.15 7.76 -3.92
CA PRO A 380 2.03 8.94 -3.95
C PRO A 380 2.03 9.69 -5.29
N PHE A 381 1.63 9.02 -6.37
CA PHE A 381 1.50 9.60 -7.70
C PHE A 381 0.03 9.69 -8.12
N ASN A 382 -0.42 10.90 -8.45
CA ASN A 382 -1.77 11.20 -8.93
C ASN A 382 -1.74 12.24 -10.06
N PHE A 383 -0.84 12.06 -11.03
CA PHE A 383 -0.58 13.02 -12.12
C PHE A 383 -0.31 14.45 -11.63
N ASN A 384 0.23 14.61 -10.42
CA ASN A 384 0.45 15.91 -9.77
C ASN A 384 -0.81 16.78 -9.67
N GLY A 385 -1.99 16.17 -9.57
CA GLY A 385 -3.26 16.88 -9.58
C GLY A 385 -3.79 17.25 -10.98
N ASP A 386 -3.08 16.91 -12.06
CA ASP A 386 -3.48 17.25 -13.43
C ASP A 386 -4.52 16.27 -13.98
N ALA A 387 -5.79 16.69 -13.92
CA ALA A 387 -6.91 15.92 -14.45
C ALA A 387 -6.83 15.70 -15.97
N ALA A 388 -6.27 16.63 -16.74
CA ALA A 388 -6.18 16.48 -18.19
C ALA A 388 -5.13 15.43 -18.58
N MET A 389 -4.00 15.36 -17.86
CA MET A 389 -3.00 14.30 -18.04
C MET A 389 -3.55 12.93 -17.63
N PHE A 390 -4.26 12.86 -16.50
CA PHE A 390 -4.93 11.62 -16.09
C PHE A 390 -5.93 11.13 -17.14
N GLU A 391 -6.76 12.03 -17.69
CA GLU A 391 -7.74 11.65 -18.72
C GLU A 391 -7.08 11.19 -20.03
N GLN A 392 -5.94 11.77 -20.41
CA GLN A 392 -5.16 11.29 -21.56
C GLN A 392 -4.62 9.87 -21.31
N PHE A 393 -4.06 9.63 -20.12
CA PHE A 393 -3.61 8.30 -19.71
C PHE A 393 -4.76 7.29 -19.76
N ARG A 394 -5.89 7.62 -19.12
CA ARG A 394 -7.08 6.77 -19.06
C ARG A 394 -7.62 6.47 -20.45
N THR A 395 -7.76 7.48 -21.30
CA THR A 395 -8.26 7.34 -22.68
C THR A 395 -7.41 6.40 -23.52
N ALA A 396 -6.09 6.40 -23.31
CA ALA A 396 -5.17 5.54 -24.05
C ALA A 396 -5.12 4.10 -23.51
N VAL A 397 -5.22 3.91 -22.19
CA VAL A 397 -5.06 2.59 -21.56
C VAL A 397 -6.40 1.83 -21.44
N LEU A 398 -7.52 2.52 -21.22
CA LEU A 398 -8.83 1.90 -21.02
C LEU A 398 -9.27 0.97 -22.17
N PRO A 399 -9.07 1.29 -23.46
CA PRO A 399 -9.46 0.38 -24.54
C PRO A 399 -8.77 -0.99 -24.46
N TRP A 400 -7.51 -1.03 -24.03
CA TRP A 400 -6.82 -2.31 -23.80
C TRP A 400 -7.43 -3.05 -22.61
N VAL A 401 -7.71 -2.36 -21.51
CA VAL A 401 -8.32 -2.99 -20.31
C VAL A 401 -9.70 -3.58 -20.63
N GLU A 402 -10.52 -2.86 -21.39
CA GLU A 402 -11.85 -3.33 -21.83
C GLU A 402 -11.75 -4.57 -22.72
N ALA A 403 -10.80 -4.58 -23.66
CA ALA A 403 -10.57 -5.71 -24.53
C ALA A 403 -10.06 -6.93 -23.75
N GLU A 404 -9.11 -6.74 -22.84
CA GLU A 404 -8.55 -7.80 -22.00
C GLU A 404 -9.61 -8.42 -21.07
N ALA A 405 -10.50 -7.58 -20.54
CA ALA A 405 -11.65 -8.01 -19.74
C ALA A 405 -12.65 -8.82 -20.57
N ALA A 406 -12.93 -8.41 -21.81
CA ALA A 406 -13.83 -9.13 -22.71
C ALA A 406 -13.25 -10.48 -23.18
N ALA A 407 -11.93 -10.60 -23.26
CA ALA A 407 -11.24 -11.79 -23.72
C ALA A 407 -10.95 -12.83 -22.61
N SER A 408 -11.09 -12.44 -21.34
CA SER A 408 -10.88 -13.31 -20.18
C SER A 408 -12.23 -13.77 -19.62
N PRO A 409 -12.70 -15.00 -19.92
CA PRO A 409 -14.02 -15.50 -19.52
C PRO A 409 -14.19 -15.70 -18.01
#